data_AF-A0A0K2VE53-F1
#
_entry.id   AF-A0A0K2VE53-F1
#
_cell.length_a   1.000
_cell.length_b   1.000
_cell.length_c   1.000
_cell.angle_alpha   90.00
_cell.angle_beta   90.00
_cell.angle_gamma   90.00
#
_symmetry.space_group_name_H-M   'P 1'
#
loop_
_entity.id
_entity.type
_entity.pdbx_description
1 polymer ?
#
loop_
_entity_poly.entity_id
_entity_poly.type
_entity_poly.pdbx_seq_one_letter_code
_entity_poly.pdbx_strand_id
1 'polypeptide(L)'
;SVPTSPDGFFDLFDTDKGDGSLNENEIQIMANAILPRTANYNPSGLQRLLKTHLPLTRYNFRHKIWPFFAARVALFVIDVQNDFINGSLKFPDAVDVVHPINYLVNYHGFHSVVYSKDWHPPNHISFWSNLHERSGNVVELRDGSMKLDEIEPYTKVTFDGIAFEPFEQILWPEHCVQGSWGAEFHEDLEVSYLYQ
;
A
#
# COMPACT_ATOMS: atom_id res chain seq x y z
N SER A 1 -17.81 15.54 20.79
CA SER A 1 -16.76 14.51 20.67
C SER A 1 -17.29 13.38 19.81
N VAL A 2 -16.50 12.84 18.89
CA VAL A 2 -16.91 11.65 18.13
C VAL A 2 -16.92 10.47 19.10
N PRO A 3 -18.01 9.70 19.22
CA PRO A 3 -18.07 8.57 20.14
C PRO A 3 -17.00 7.52 19.80
N THR A 4 -16.20 7.12 20.80
CA THR A 4 -15.13 6.11 20.65
C THR A 4 -15.59 4.68 20.91
N SER A 5 -16.88 4.48 21.20
CA SER A 5 -17.47 3.19 21.52
C SER A 5 -18.63 2.86 20.58
N PRO A 6 -18.86 1.57 20.27
CA PRO A 6 -19.94 1.15 19.38
C PRO A 6 -21.30 1.61 19.87
N ASP A 7 -21.56 1.48 21.18
CA ASP A 7 -22.86 1.80 21.75
C ASP A 7 -23.11 3.31 21.76
N GLY A 8 -22.12 4.12 22.17
CA GLY A 8 -22.27 5.57 22.13
C GLY A 8 -22.34 6.15 20.71
N PHE A 9 -21.79 5.45 19.71
CA PHE A 9 -21.95 5.82 18.32
C PHE A 9 -23.35 5.46 17.81
N PHE A 10 -23.82 4.25 18.12
CA PHE A 10 -25.18 3.79 17.80
C PHE A 10 -26.25 4.73 18.36
N ASP A 11 -26.12 5.11 19.64
CA ASP A 11 -27.06 5.99 20.35
C ASP A 11 -27.14 7.40 19.75
N LEU A 12 -26.12 7.83 19.00
CA LEU A 12 -26.13 9.12 18.31
C LEU A 12 -27.16 9.14 17.16
N PHE A 13 -27.49 7.97 16.61
CA PHE A 13 -28.33 7.82 15.42
C PHE A 13 -29.67 7.11 15.69
N ASP A 14 -29.83 6.41 16.83
CA ASP A 14 -31.12 5.87 17.32
C ASP A 14 -31.95 7.00 17.95
N THR A 15 -32.63 7.78 17.10
CA THR A 15 -33.29 9.05 17.44
C THR A 15 -34.79 8.95 17.49
N ASP A 16 -35.39 7.90 16.91
CA ASP A 16 -36.83 7.80 16.73
C ASP A 16 -37.58 7.12 17.87
N LYS A 17 -36.87 6.63 18.92
CA LYS A 17 -37.36 6.25 20.26
C LYS A 17 -36.30 5.69 21.22
N GLY A 18 -35.07 5.39 20.77
CA GLY A 18 -34.12 4.61 21.57
C GLY A 18 -34.52 3.13 21.61
N ASP A 19 -35.11 2.63 20.53
CA ASP A 19 -35.73 1.30 20.50
C ASP A 19 -34.72 0.15 20.36
N GLY A 20 -33.44 0.49 20.22
CA GLY A 20 -32.34 -0.46 20.10
C GLY A 20 -32.11 -0.94 18.67
N SER A 21 -32.72 -0.30 17.67
CA SER A 21 -32.57 -0.59 16.26
C SER A 21 -32.54 0.67 15.39
N LEU A 22 -31.66 0.73 14.39
CA LEU A 22 -31.68 1.84 13.43
C LEU A 22 -32.59 1.49 12.26
N ASN A 23 -33.52 2.40 11.96
CA ASN A 23 -34.38 2.32 10.79
C ASN A 23 -33.66 2.86 9.52
N GLU A 24 -34.33 2.80 8.36
CA GLU A 24 -33.74 3.25 7.10
C GLU A 24 -33.29 4.72 7.09
N ASN A 25 -34.06 5.61 7.72
CA ASN A 25 -33.74 7.04 7.77
C ASN A 25 -32.51 7.29 8.65
N GLU A 26 -32.41 6.61 9.78
CA GLU A 26 -31.29 6.74 10.73
C GLU A 26 -30.01 6.17 10.16
N ILE A 27 -30.09 5.02 9.48
CA ILE A 27 -28.99 4.46 8.71
C ILE A 27 -28.52 5.43 7.63
N GLN A 28 -29.44 6.12 6.95
CA GLN A 28 -29.10 7.10 5.93
C GLN A 28 -28.38 8.31 6.50
N ILE A 29 -28.82 8.81 7.66
CA ILE A 29 -28.17 9.91 8.38
C ILE A 29 -26.77 9.48 8.84
N MET A 30 -26.64 8.29 9.43
CA MET A 30 -25.37 7.71 9.85
C MET A 30 -24.39 7.57 8.67
N ALA A 31 -24.83 6.99 7.55
CA ALA A 31 -23.99 6.84 6.36
C ALA A 31 -23.51 8.19 5.83
N ASN A 32 -24.36 9.22 5.83
CA ASN A 32 -24.01 10.57 5.39
C ASN A 32 -23.08 11.31 6.35
N ALA A 33 -23.06 10.93 7.64
CA ALA A 33 -22.18 11.51 8.64
C ALA A 33 -20.78 10.86 8.63
N ILE A 34 -20.68 9.58 8.28
CA ILE A 34 -19.42 8.84 8.28
C ILE A 34 -18.68 8.93 6.95
N LEU A 35 -19.42 8.90 5.84
CA LEU A 35 -18.81 8.98 4.52
C LEU A 35 -18.45 10.44 4.21
N PRO A 36 -17.18 10.76 3.90
CA PRO A 36 -16.81 12.11 3.51
C PRO A 36 -17.61 12.53 2.27
N ARG A 37 -18.13 13.75 2.27
CA ARG A 37 -18.80 14.38 1.13
C ARG A 37 -17.79 14.70 0.02
N THR A 38 -17.11 13.71 -0.52
CA THR A 38 -16.38 13.89 -1.77
C THR A 38 -17.35 13.61 -2.91
N ALA A 39 -17.40 14.51 -3.89
CA ALA A 39 -18.49 14.67 -4.85
C ALA A 39 -18.78 13.46 -5.78
N ASN A 40 -18.01 12.36 -5.67
CA ASN A 40 -18.13 11.18 -6.52
C ASN A 40 -18.27 9.85 -5.77
N TYR A 41 -18.39 9.85 -4.43
CA TYR A 41 -18.62 8.60 -3.70
C TYR A 41 -20.08 8.17 -3.87
N ASN A 42 -20.33 7.11 -4.65
CA ASN A 42 -21.63 6.45 -4.69
C ASN A 42 -21.79 5.63 -3.40
N PRO A 43 -22.63 6.06 -2.44
CA PRO A 43 -22.73 5.43 -1.12
C PRO A 43 -23.41 4.05 -1.16
N SER A 44 -23.74 3.53 -2.34
CA SER A 44 -24.45 2.27 -2.53
C SER A 44 -23.75 1.06 -1.88
N GLY A 45 -22.43 1.05 -1.71
CA GLY A 45 -21.72 -0.06 -1.08
C GLY A 45 -22.04 -0.20 0.41
N LEU A 46 -21.76 0.85 1.19
CA LEU A 46 -22.04 0.89 2.62
C LEU A 46 -23.55 0.89 2.88
N GLN A 47 -24.34 1.63 2.10
CA GLN A 47 -25.81 1.60 2.24
C GLN A 47 -26.36 0.21 1.97
N ARG A 48 -25.85 -0.53 0.97
CA ARG A 48 -26.27 -1.92 0.70
C ARG A 48 -25.89 -2.87 1.84
N LEU A 49 -24.68 -2.73 2.39
CA LEU A 49 -24.22 -3.52 3.54
C LEU A 49 -25.05 -3.22 4.81
N LEU A 50 -25.39 -1.96 5.05
CA LEU A 50 -26.22 -1.58 6.19
C LEU A 50 -27.66 -2.06 6.00
N LYS A 51 -28.19 -1.98 4.76
CA LYS A 51 -29.52 -2.47 4.41
C LYS A 51 -29.67 -3.99 4.51
N THR A 52 -28.60 -4.77 4.31
CA THR A 52 -28.67 -6.24 4.51
C THR A 52 -28.88 -6.65 5.96
N HIS A 53 -28.83 -5.69 6.90
CA HIS A 53 -28.96 -5.93 8.33
C HIS A 53 -30.11 -5.12 8.96
N LEU A 54 -31.04 -4.58 8.16
CA LEU A 54 -32.21 -3.86 8.66
C LEU A 54 -33.26 -4.79 9.31
N PRO A 55 -33.89 -4.38 10.44
CA PRO A 55 -33.53 -3.23 11.25
C PRO A 55 -32.19 -3.47 11.96
N LEU A 56 -31.29 -2.49 11.92
CA LEU A 56 -29.92 -2.68 12.38
C LEU A 56 -29.89 -2.60 13.91
N THR A 57 -30.00 -3.76 14.56
CA THR A 57 -29.97 -3.86 16.02
C THR A 57 -28.60 -3.47 16.58
N ARG A 58 -28.58 -3.01 17.84
CA ARG A 58 -27.34 -2.71 18.58
C ARG A 58 -26.32 -3.85 18.53
N TYR A 59 -26.78 -5.09 18.65
CA TYR A 59 -25.92 -6.27 18.54
C TYR A 59 -25.25 -6.40 17.16
N ASN A 60 -26.05 -6.33 16.09
CA ASN A 60 -25.52 -6.42 14.72
C ASN A 60 -24.61 -5.24 14.41
N PHE A 61 -24.94 -4.04 14.88
CA PHE A 61 -24.08 -2.88 14.74
C PHE A 61 -22.72 -3.12 15.41
N ARG A 62 -22.71 -3.48 16.70
CA ARG A 62 -21.48 -3.71 17.47
C ARG A 62 -20.58 -4.79 16.88
N HIS A 63 -21.16 -5.88 16.38
CA HIS A 63 -20.37 -7.06 15.99
C HIS A 63 -20.13 -7.19 14.49
N LYS A 64 -20.95 -6.58 13.64
CA LYS A 64 -20.83 -6.71 12.18
C LYS A 64 -20.49 -5.40 11.48
N ILE A 65 -20.80 -4.25 12.07
CA ILE A 65 -20.63 -2.94 11.40
C ILE A 65 -19.51 -2.13 12.06
N TRP A 66 -19.48 -2.03 13.39
CA TRP A 66 -18.48 -1.29 14.14
C TRP A 66 -17.03 -1.70 13.86
N PRO A 67 -16.68 -2.98 13.63
CA PRO A 67 -15.30 -3.34 13.28
C PRO A 67 -14.78 -2.63 12.03
N PHE A 68 -15.65 -2.28 11.08
CA PHE A 68 -15.27 -1.51 9.89
C PHE A 68 -14.99 -0.04 10.20
N PHE A 69 -15.70 0.54 11.18
CA PHE A 69 -15.50 1.93 11.62
C PHE A 69 -14.37 2.08 12.65
N ALA A 70 -14.11 1.04 13.44
CA ALA A 70 -13.04 1.00 14.43
C ALA A 70 -11.70 0.53 13.86
N ALA A 71 -11.69 0.01 12.62
CA ALA A 71 -10.46 -0.42 11.97
C ALA A 71 -9.56 0.80 11.72
N ARG A 72 -8.36 0.76 12.30
CA ARG A 72 -7.30 1.69 11.93
C ARG A 72 -6.72 1.25 10.59
N VAL A 73 -6.94 2.05 9.56
CA VAL A 73 -6.43 1.79 8.21
C VAL A 73 -5.19 2.65 7.96
N ALA A 74 -4.14 2.05 7.41
CA ALA A 74 -2.96 2.76 6.96
C ALA A 74 -2.82 2.67 5.44
N LEU A 75 -2.29 3.72 4.81
CA LEU A 75 -1.85 3.71 3.43
C LEU A 75 -0.35 3.44 3.38
N PHE A 76 0.08 2.45 2.61
CA PHE A 76 1.50 2.19 2.36
C PHE A 76 1.83 2.58 0.91
N VAL A 77 2.63 3.63 0.75
CA VAL A 77 3.14 4.11 -0.53
C VAL A 77 4.49 3.44 -0.78
N ILE A 78 4.54 2.57 -1.79
CA ILE A 78 5.71 1.72 -2.05
C ILE A 78 6.53 2.30 -3.18
N ASP A 79 7.79 2.63 -2.88
CA ASP A 79 8.88 2.81 -3.84
C ASP A 79 8.56 3.78 -4.99
N VAL A 80 7.91 4.90 -4.69
CA VAL A 80 7.65 5.99 -5.66
C VAL A 80 8.91 6.84 -5.81
N GLN A 81 9.95 6.24 -6.37
CA GLN A 81 11.30 6.81 -6.49
C GLN A 81 11.64 7.16 -7.95
N ASN A 82 12.63 8.04 -8.11
CA ASN A 82 13.07 8.52 -9.42
C ASN A 82 13.47 7.36 -10.36
N ASP A 83 14.25 6.39 -9.88
CA ASP A 83 14.69 5.29 -10.75
C ASP A 83 13.56 4.46 -11.33
N PHE A 84 12.43 4.33 -10.64
CA PHE A 84 11.27 3.59 -11.13
C PHE A 84 10.36 4.42 -12.03
N ILE A 85 10.45 5.76 -11.98
CA ILE A 85 9.59 6.66 -12.76
C ILE A 85 10.29 7.23 -13.99
N ASN A 86 11.45 7.86 -13.82
CA ASN A 86 12.16 8.57 -14.88
C ASN A 86 13.68 8.27 -14.94
N GLY A 87 14.20 7.44 -14.03
CA GLY A 87 15.61 7.07 -13.95
C GLY A 87 15.95 5.71 -14.57
N SER A 88 16.85 4.97 -13.92
CA SER A 88 17.57 3.83 -14.49
C SER A 88 16.72 2.57 -14.70
N LEU A 89 15.65 2.40 -13.93
CA LEU A 89 14.74 1.25 -13.98
C LEU A 89 13.29 1.70 -14.22
N LYS A 90 13.13 2.69 -15.10
CA LYS A 90 11.82 3.27 -15.38
C LYS A 90 10.89 2.32 -16.13
N PHE A 91 9.61 2.37 -15.79
CA PHE A 91 8.55 1.70 -16.53
C PHE A 91 7.76 2.70 -17.39
N PRO A 92 7.19 2.27 -18.54
CA PRO A 92 6.25 3.08 -19.29
C PRO A 92 5.11 3.57 -18.39
N ASP A 93 4.75 4.84 -18.53
CA ASP A 93 3.62 5.47 -17.84
C ASP A 93 3.71 5.44 -16.28
N ALA A 94 4.89 5.15 -15.72
CA ALA A 94 5.09 5.08 -14.27
C ALA A 94 4.75 6.38 -13.54
N VAL A 95 4.87 7.54 -14.20
CA VAL A 95 4.51 8.85 -13.63
C VAL A 95 3.01 8.98 -13.36
N ASP A 96 2.15 8.25 -14.09
CA ASP A 96 0.69 8.39 -14.00
C ASP A 96 0.13 7.92 -12.64
N VAL A 97 0.90 7.14 -11.88
CA VAL A 97 0.51 6.67 -10.54
C VAL A 97 0.65 7.76 -9.48
N VAL A 98 1.47 8.80 -9.71
CA VAL A 98 1.81 9.81 -8.70
C VAL A 98 0.58 10.62 -8.29
N HIS A 99 -0.21 11.09 -9.26
CA HIS A 99 -1.41 11.89 -8.96
C HIS A 99 -2.47 11.10 -8.16
N PRO A 100 -2.86 9.86 -8.56
CA PRO A 100 -3.72 9.01 -7.72
C PRO A 100 -3.17 8.76 -6.31
N ILE A 101 -1.86 8.56 -6.16
CA ILE A 101 -1.22 8.39 -4.86
C ILE A 101 -1.35 9.67 -4.02
N ASN A 102 -1.04 10.84 -4.56
CA ASN A 102 -1.21 12.11 -3.84
C ASN A 102 -2.67 12.35 -3.42
N TYR A 103 -3.63 11.99 -4.27
CA TYR A 103 -5.05 12.04 -3.90
C TYR A 103 -5.36 11.16 -2.67
N LEU A 104 -4.79 9.95 -2.60
CA LEU A 104 -4.95 9.04 -1.47
C LEU A 104 -4.18 9.49 -0.22
N VAL A 105 -2.98 10.05 -0.38
CA VAL A 105 -2.18 10.60 0.74
C VAL A 105 -2.94 11.75 1.41
N ASN A 106 -3.56 12.63 0.64
CA ASN A 106 -4.38 13.73 1.16
C ASN A 106 -5.78 13.31 1.60
N TYR A 107 -6.16 12.05 1.39
CA TYR A 107 -7.42 11.54 1.88
C TYR A 107 -7.35 11.32 3.39
N HIS A 108 -8.06 12.13 4.16
CA HIS A 108 -8.13 12.07 5.63
C HIS A 108 -8.81 10.81 6.21
N GLY A 109 -9.04 9.75 5.42
CA GLY A 109 -9.57 8.49 5.91
C GLY A 109 -8.51 7.50 6.41
N PHE A 110 -7.21 7.77 6.16
CA PHE A 110 -6.13 6.95 6.68
C PHE A 110 -5.65 7.47 8.04
N HIS A 111 -5.45 6.54 8.98
CA HIS A 111 -4.91 6.85 10.30
C HIS A 111 -3.39 7.05 10.27
N SER A 112 -2.73 6.51 9.24
CA SER A 112 -1.29 6.63 9.01
C SER A 112 -1.02 6.51 7.52
N VAL A 113 -0.04 7.25 7.04
CA VAL A 113 0.57 7.06 5.72
C VAL A 113 2.02 6.68 5.96
N VAL A 114 2.47 5.57 5.37
CA VAL A 114 3.83 5.04 5.47
C VAL A 114 4.41 5.01 4.07
N TYR A 115 5.69 5.36 3.94
CA TYR A 115 6.41 5.36 2.68
C TYR A 115 7.59 4.39 2.78
N SER A 116 7.79 3.55 1.77
CA SER A 116 9.02 2.76 1.63
C SER A 116 9.93 3.36 0.57
N LYS A 117 11.20 3.00 0.67
CA LYS A 117 12.20 3.24 -0.36
C LYS A 117 12.97 1.96 -0.54
N ASP A 118 13.17 1.57 -1.79
CA ASP A 118 14.27 0.69 -2.12
C ASP A 118 15.59 1.44 -1.90
N TRP A 119 16.59 0.75 -1.35
CA TRP A 119 17.76 1.43 -0.75
C TRP A 119 19.04 0.58 -0.80
N HIS A 120 19.55 0.40 -2.02
CA HIS A 120 20.62 -0.55 -2.31
C HIS A 120 22.03 0.02 -2.10
N PRO A 121 22.95 -0.69 -1.42
CA PRO A 121 24.36 -0.33 -1.47
C PRO A 121 24.89 -0.44 -2.91
N PRO A 122 25.94 0.29 -3.30
CA PRO A 122 26.48 0.24 -4.67
C PRO A 122 26.87 -1.17 -5.13
N ASN A 123 27.29 -2.03 -4.20
CA ASN A 123 27.67 -3.42 -4.47
C ASN A 123 26.53 -4.43 -4.29
N HIS A 124 25.25 -4.03 -4.38
CA HIS A 124 24.11 -4.92 -4.12
C HIS A 124 24.09 -6.15 -5.05
N ILE A 125 23.64 -7.30 -4.51
CA ILE A 125 23.63 -8.60 -5.20
C ILE A 125 22.62 -8.65 -6.36
N SER A 126 21.58 -7.83 -6.33
CA SER A 126 20.60 -7.77 -7.41
C SER A 126 21.12 -7.03 -8.64
N PHE A 127 22.23 -6.30 -8.56
CA PHE A 127 22.76 -5.55 -9.71
C PHE A 127 23.55 -6.46 -10.64
N TRP A 128 23.17 -6.44 -11.91
CA TRP A 128 23.85 -7.14 -12.98
C TRP A 128 25.34 -6.76 -13.04
N SER A 129 25.67 -5.47 -12.86
CA SER A 129 27.06 -4.98 -12.87
C SER A 129 27.93 -5.65 -11.81
N ASN A 130 27.37 -6.08 -10.68
CA ASN A 130 28.09 -6.73 -9.58
C ASN A 130 28.18 -8.25 -9.70
N LEU A 131 27.61 -8.84 -10.76
CA LEU A 131 27.58 -10.30 -10.92
C LEU A 131 28.96 -10.91 -11.02
N HIS A 132 29.91 -10.24 -11.68
CA HIS A 132 31.27 -10.74 -11.88
C HIS A 132 32.00 -10.99 -10.55
N GLU A 133 31.79 -10.14 -9.55
CA GLU A 133 32.32 -10.30 -8.18
C GLU A 133 31.73 -11.50 -7.44
N ARG A 134 30.60 -12.03 -7.92
CA ARG A 134 29.77 -13.06 -7.27
C ARG A 134 29.59 -14.30 -8.13
N SER A 135 30.28 -14.39 -9.27
CA SER A 135 30.18 -15.50 -10.23
C SER A 135 30.44 -16.85 -9.58
N GLY A 136 31.36 -16.89 -8.61
CA GLY A 136 31.64 -18.07 -7.80
C GLY A 136 30.49 -18.55 -6.92
N ASN A 137 29.40 -17.78 -6.75
CA ASN A 137 28.20 -18.12 -5.97
C ASN A 137 26.98 -18.43 -6.83
N VAL A 138 27.08 -18.39 -8.16
CA VAL A 138 25.95 -18.68 -9.05
C VAL A 138 25.98 -20.15 -9.47
N VAL A 139 24.90 -20.89 -9.22
CA VAL A 139 24.83 -22.35 -9.45
C VAL A 139 24.93 -22.69 -10.94
N GLU A 140 24.21 -21.98 -11.79
CA GLU A 140 24.20 -22.19 -13.27
C GLU A 140 25.54 -21.86 -13.93
N LEU A 141 26.33 -20.95 -13.32
CA LEU A 141 27.69 -20.69 -13.79
C LEU A 141 28.67 -21.79 -13.36
N ARG A 142 28.37 -22.53 -12.28
CA ARG A 142 29.23 -23.61 -11.76
C ARG A 142 29.02 -24.93 -12.47
N ASP A 143 27.79 -25.25 -12.88
CA ASP A 143 27.47 -26.48 -13.60
C ASP A 143 27.74 -26.39 -15.12
N GLY A 144 28.07 -25.19 -15.61
CA GLY A 144 28.41 -24.92 -17.00
C GLY A 144 27.20 -24.74 -17.92
N SER A 145 25.99 -24.58 -17.37
CA SER A 145 24.76 -24.37 -18.12
C SER A 145 24.65 -22.97 -18.73
N MET A 146 25.32 -21.97 -18.15
CA MET A 146 25.35 -20.59 -18.66
C MET A 146 26.75 -19.98 -18.53
N LYS A 147 27.12 -19.07 -19.43
CA LYS A 147 28.36 -18.29 -19.31
C LYS A 147 28.09 -16.87 -18.82
N LEU A 148 29.09 -16.27 -18.16
CA LEU A 148 28.96 -14.93 -17.58
C LEU A 148 28.68 -13.84 -18.63
N ASP A 149 29.22 -13.99 -19.83
CA ASP A 149 29.03 -13.08 -20.96
C ASP A 149 27.66 -13.21 -21.65
N GLU A 150 26.89 -14.26 -21.32
CA GLU A 150 25.53 -14.49 -21.82
C GLU A 150 24.46 -13.92 -20.88
N ILE A 151 24.86 -13.45 -19.69
CA ILE A 151 23.95 -12.90 -18.70
C ILE A 151 23.78 -11.40 -18.96
N GLU A 152 22.54 -10.96 -19.09
CA GLU A 152 22.14 -9.58 -19.28
C GLU A 152 21.27 -9.09 -18.09
N PRO A 153 21.04 -7.77 -17.95
CA PRO A 153 19.99 -7.29 -17.06
C PRO A 153 18.66 -7.99 -17.35
N TYR A 154 17.82 -8.14 -16.33
CA TYR A 154 16.55 -8.87 -16.33
C TYR A 154 16.66 -10.40 -16.38
N THR A 155 17.87 -10.96 -16.52
CA THR A 155 18.09 -12.40 -16.41
C THR A 155 17.91 -12.87 -14.98
N LYS A 156 17.18 -13.99 -14.81
CA LYS A 156 17.10 -14.71 -13.55
C LYS A 156 18.31 -15.61 -13.41
N VAL A 157 18.96 -15.56 -12.25
CA VAL A 157 20.07 -16.44 -11.86
C VAL A 157 19.76 -17.13 -10.54
N THR A 158 20.40 -18.27 -10.32
CA THR A 158 20.29 -19.01 -9.05
C THR A 158 21.58 -18.83 -8.23
N PHE A 159 21.48 -18.19 -7.06
CA PHE A 159 22.59 -18.08 -6.12
C PHE A 159 22.61 -19.26 -5.15
N ASP A 160 23.81 -19.74 -4.82
CA ASP A 160 24.08 -20.63 -3.71
C ASP A 160 23.92 -19.82 -2.41
N GLY A 161 22.74 -19.93 -1.80
CA GLY A 161 22.32 -19.12 -0.68
C GLY A 161 23.00 -19.46 0.64
N ILE A 162 22.50 -18.85 1.72
CA ILE A 162 22.99 -19.15 3.07
C ILE A 162 22.53 -20.56 3.45
N ALA A 163 23.44 -21.36 4.00
CA ALA A 163 23.23 -22.78 4.32
C ALA A 163 22.94 -23.69 3.10
N PHE A 164 23.41 -23.31 1.90
CA PHE A 164 23.29 -24.09 0.66
C PHE A 164 21.87 -24.27 0.14
N GLU A 165 20.91 -23.48 0.61
CA GLU A 165 19.59 -23.41 -0.01
C GLU A 165 19.66 -22.42 -1.18
N PRO A 166 19.60 -22.88 -2.44
CA PRO A 166 19.69 -21.99 -3.57
C PRO A 166 18.47 -21.07 -3.63
N PHE A 167 18.65 -19.83 -4.09
CA PHE A 167 17.55 -18.91 -4.32
C PHE A 167 17.66 -18.25 -5.69
N GLU A 168 16.50 -18.02 -6.31
CA GLU A 168 16.40 -17.33 -7.59
C GLU A 168 16.44 -15.80 -7.37
N GLN A 169 17.19 -15.09 -8.21
CA GLN A 169 17.30 -13.64 -8.21
C GLN A 169 17.20 -13.13 -9.65
N ILE A 170 16.34 -12.15 -9.90
CA ILE A 170 16.38 -11.38 -11.16
C ILE A 170 17.48 -10.34 -11.03
N LEU A 171 18.42 -10.30 -11.96
CA LEU A 171 19.41 -9.25 -12.02
C LEU A 171 18.80 -8.00 -12.65
N TRP A 172 19.11 -6.84 -12.10
CA TRP A 172 18.59 -5.55 -12.55
C TRP A 172 19.74 -4.64 -12.93
N PRO A 173 19.49 -3.61 -13.76
CA PRO A 173 20.37 -2.43 -13.80
C PRO A 173 20.58 -1.86 -12.41
N GLU A 174 21.64 -1.08 -12.19
CA GLU A 174 21.79 -0.33 -10.93
C GLU A 174 20.63 0.64 -10.75
N HIS A 175 20.01 0.62 -9.59
CA HIS A 175 18.87 1.47 -9.25
C HIS A 175 18.82 1.72 -7.75
N CYS A 176 18.16 2.79 -7.33
CA CYS A 176 17.89 3.14 -5.95
C CYS A 176 19.14 3.06 -5.05
N VAL A 177 20.31 3.42 -5.61
CA VAL A 177 21.59 3.37 -4.90
C VAL A 177 21.61 4.41 -3.78
N GLN A 178 22.04 4.02 -2.59
CA GLN A 178 22.02 4.88 -1.39
C GLN A 178 22.67 6.25 -1.64
N GLY A 179 21.92 7.32 -1.35
CA GLY A 179 22.38 8.70 -1.50
C GLY A 179 22.41 9.22 -2.94
N SER A 180 22.00 8.43 -3.93
CA SER A 180 21.85 8.87 -5.32
C SER A 180 20.51 9.55 -5.57
N TRP A 181 20.43 10.37 -6.62
CA TRP A 181 19.19 10.97 -7.12
C TRP A 181 18.13 9.90 -7.45
N GLY A 182 18.55 8.79 -8.06
CA GLY A 182 17.65 7.71 -8.44
C GLY A 182 16.92 7.08 -7.25
N ALA A 183 17.54 7.13 -6.07
CA ALA A 183 16.98 6.64 -4.83
C ALA A 183 16.12 7.66 -4.09
N GLU A 184 16.01 8.91 -4.52
CA GLU A 184 15.09 9.89 -3.92
C GLU A 184 13.64 9.59 -4.30
N PHE A 185 12.68 10.07 -3.48
CA PHE A 185 11.28 10.06 -3.92
C PHE A 185 11.13 10.94 -5.16
N HIS A 186 10.17 10.59 -6.01
CA HIS A 186 9.86 11.43 -7.17
C HIS A 186 9.43 12.83 -6.72
N GLU A 187 9.85 13.87 -7.43
CA GLU A 187 9.64 15.27 -7.04
C GLU A 187 8.16 15.65 -6.91
N ASP A 188 7.30 15.02 -7.73
CA ASP A 188 5.85 15.22 -7.70
C ASP A 188 5.14 14.43 -6.59
N LEU A 189 5.81 13.53 -5.87
CA LEU A 189 5.20 12.79 -4.77
C LEU A 189 5.03 13.69 -3.54
N GLU A 190 3.80 13.79 -3.07
CA GLU A 190 3.51 14.49 -1.82
C GLU A 190 3.83 13.59 -0.62
N VAL A 191 4.85 14.00 0.13
CA VAL A 191 5.23 13.35 1.38
C VAL A 191 4.64 14.13 2.55
N SER A 192 3.54 13.62 3.10
CA SER A 192 2.91 14.25 4.26
C SER A 192 3.77 13.99 5.51
N TYR A 193 4.40 15.04 6.01
CA TYR A 193 4.88 15.05 7.39
C TYR A 193 3.68 15.36 8.27
N LEU A 194 2.98 14.33 8.75
CA LEU A 194 2.00 14.49 9.80
C LEU A 194 2.75 14.98 11.06
N TYR A 195 2.87 16.30 11.22
CA TYR A 195 3.09 16.89 12.52
C TYR A 195 1.87 16.56 13.38
N GLN A 196 2.16 15.97 14.54
CA GLN A 196 1.23 15.44 15.54
C GLN A 196 0.11 16.42 15.91
#